data_AF-A0AAU9L722-F1
#
_entry.id   AF-A0AAU9L722-F1
#
_cell.length_a   1.000
_cell.length_b   1.000
_cell.length_c   1.000
_cell.angle_alpha   90.00
_cell.angle_beta   90.00
_cell.angle_gamma   90.00
#
_symmetry.space_group_name_H-M   'P 1'
#
loop_
_entity.id
_entity.type
_entity.pdbx_description
1 polymer ?
#
loop_
_entity_poly.entity_id
_entity_poly.type
_entity_poly.pdbx_seq_one_letter_code
_entity_poly.pdbx_strand_id
1 'polypeptide(L)'
;MVDMELALEEDQEQVESYTDEIADCCDRIEAIDEFVREIEAGNVPAMGDVASVMSNMAEEREEEKNMLQLLGEARTCHEEQLQYLKIQLGSLQEEQLMLQKKSFQIMCAFECAGIFDWMARLAEYSTIKML
;
A
#
# COMPACT_ATOMS: atom_id res chain seq x y z
N MET A 1 -8.83 -11.00 -6.53
CA MET A 1 -9.24 -9.58 -6.41
C MET A 1 -9.28 -9.17 -4.96
N VAL A 2 -10.08 -9.82 -4.10
CA VAL A 2 -10.11 -9.53 -2.66
C VAL A 2 -8.73 -9.55 -2.01
N ASP A 3 -7.92 -10.59 -2.24
CA ASP A 3 -6.55 -10.67 -1.68
C ASP A 3 -5.63 -9.54 -2.14
N MET A 4 -5.89 -8.99 -3.32
CA MET A 4 -5.07 -7.95 -3.94
C MET A 4 -5.52 -6.55 -3.52
N GLU A 5 -6.82 -6.36 -3.32
CA GLU A 5 -7.40 -5.16 -2.72
C GLU A 5 -6.96 -5.05 -1.25
N LEU A 6 -6.91 -6.16 -0.51
CA LEU A 6 -6.37 -6.21 0.84
C LEU A 6 -4.89 -5.81 0.89
N ALA A 7 -4.05 -6.39 0.01
CA ALA A 7 -2.63 -6.04 -0.06
C ALA A 7 -2.41 -4.55 -0.40
N LEU A 8 -3.25 -3.97 -1.26
CA LEU A 8 -3.23 -2.54 -1.57
C LEU A 8 -3.60 -1.67 -0.38
N GLU A 9 -4.55 -2.09 0.44
CA GLU A 9 -4.95 -1.39 1.65
C GLU A 9 -3.83 -1.44 2.70
N GLU A 10 -3.23 -2.62 2.91
CA GLU A 10 -2.11 -2.81 3.83
C GLU A 10 -0.91 -1.93 3.46
N ASP A 11 -0.47 -1.93 2.19
CA ASP A 11 0.66 -1.09 1.77
C ASP A 11 0.33 0.41 1.85
N GLN A 12 -0.94 0.80 1.64
CA GLN A 12 -1.38 2.19 1.75
C GLN A 12 -1.33 2.67 3.21
N GLU A 13 -1.79 1.84 4.14
CA GLU A 13 -1.70 2.11 5.59
C GLU A 13 -0.23 2.26 6.03
N GLN A 14 0.66 1.43 5.50
CA GLN A 14 2.09 1.54 5.81
C GLN A 14 2.72 2.82 5.29
N VAL A 15 2.37 3.27 4.07
CA VAL A 15 2.84 4.57 3.55
C VAL A 15 2.35 5.73 4.43
N GLU A 16 1.11 5.66 4.91
CA GLU A 16 0.55 6.67 5.83
C GLU A 16 1.30 6.67 7.16
N SER A 17 1.54 5.49 7.76
CA SER A 17 2.32 5.35 8.99
C SER A 17 3.73 5.92 8.84
N TYR A 18 4.44 5.59 7.76
CA TYR A 18 5.76 6.14 7.51
C TYR A 18 5.73 7.65 7.26
N THR A 19 4.66 8.18 6.66
CA THR A 19 4.51 9.62 6.45
C THR A 19 4.40 10.36 7.78
N ASP A 20 3.61 9.83 8.72
CA ASP A 20 3.46 10.39 10.05
C ASP A 20 4.79 10.30 10.84
N GLU A 21 5.47 9.15 10.82
CA GLU A 21 6.76 8.98 11.49
C GLU A 21 7.86 9.91 10.93
N ILE A 22 7.86 10.14 9.61
CA ILE A 22 8.78 11.11 8.98
C ILE A 22 8.47 12.54 9.44
N ALA A 23 7.18 12.90 9.57
CA ALA A 23 6.79 14.21 10.06
C ALA A 23 7.26 14.40 11.51
N ASP A 24 7.06 13.40 12.37
CA ASP A 24 7.55 13.42 13.75
C ASP A 24 9.09 13.55 13.81
N CYS A 25 9.85 12.85 12.95
CA CYS A 25 11.30 13.02 12.84
C CYS A 25 11.68 14.47 12.47
N CYS A 26 10.97 15.08 11.50
CA CYS A 26 11.23 16.46 11.09
C CYS A 26 11.01 17.43 12.26
N ASP A 27 9.91 17.27 12.99
CA ASP A 27 9.56 18.11 14.14
C ASP A 27 10.60 17.97 15.27
N ARG A 28 11.10 16.75 15.54
CA ARG A 28 12.17 16.51 16.52
C ARG A 28 13.48 17.18 16.10
N ILE A 29 13.86 17.10 14.82
CA ILE A 29 15.06 17.78 14.29
C ILE A 29 14.91 19.30 14.43
N GLU A 30 13.75 19.85 14.10
CA GLU A 30 13.49 21.29 14.23
C GLU A 30 13.56 21.74 15.69
N ALA A 31 12.99 20.97 16.62
CA ALA A 31 13.06 21.24 18.05
C ALA A 31 14.51 21.21 18.58
N ILE A 32 15.34 20.27 18.12
CA ILE A 32 16.77 20.23 18.45
C ILE A 32 17.48 21.48 17.89
N ASP A 33 17.22 21.83 16.62
CA ASP A 33 17.83 22.99 15.97
C ASP A 33 17.42 24.32 16.63
N GLU A 34 16.18 24.43 17.10
CA GLU A 34 15.72 25.55 17.93
C GLU A 34 16.42 25.59 19.27
N PHE A 35 16.47 24.47 19.99
CA PHE A 35 17.10 24.40 21.30
C PHE A 35 18.60 24.76 21.25
N VAL A 36 19.33 24.24 20.25
CA VAL A 36 20.74 24.57 20.04
C VAL A 36 20.93 26.07 19.76
N ARG A 37 20.09 26.67 18.90
CA ARG A 37 20.14 28.12 18.64
C ARG A 37 19.90 28.96 19.90
N GLU A 38 18.96 28.56 20.75
CA GLU A 38 18.65 29.27 22.00
C GLU A 38 19.80 29.16 23.01
N ILE A 39 20.51 28.02 23.06
CA ILE A 39 21.74 27.88 23.85
C ILE A 39 22.82 28.82 23.33
N GLU A 40 23.07 28.83 22.02
CA GLU A 40 24.10 29.67 21.40
C GLU A 40 23.81 31.17 21.55
N ALA A 41 22.53 31.56 21.56
CA ALA A 41 22.08 32.92 21.84
C ALA A 41 22.22 33.33 23.32
N GLY A 42 22.48 32.38 24.23
CA GLY A 42 22.56 32.61 25.67
C GLY A 42 21.19 32.86 26.32
N ASN A 43 20.10 32.49 25.64
CA ASN A 43 18.73 32.62 26.13
C ASN A 43 18.36 31.51 27.12
N VAL A 44 19.09 30.40 27.09
CA VAL A 44 18.90 29.27 28.00
C VAL A 44 19.63 29.53 29.33
N PRO A 45 18.96 29.38 30.49
CA PRO A 45 19.58 29.56 31.81
C PRO A 45 20.83 28.69 32.00
N ALA A 46 21.72 29.11 32.91
CA ALA A 46 22.98 28.42 33.18
C ALA A 46 22.79 26.89 33.38
N MET A 47 23.11 26.12 32.35
CA MET A 47 23.23 24.67 32.39
C MET A 47 24.61 24.29 32.91
N GLY A 48 24.70 23.17 33.63
CA GLY A 48 25.95 22.75 34.29
C GLY A 48 27.11 22.56 33.31
N ASP A 49 26.91 21.74 32.28
CA ASP A 49 27.90 21.49 31.23
C ASP A 49 27.26 21.66 29.84
N VAL A 50 27.32 22.89 29.32
CA VAL A 50 26.80 23.25 28.00
C VAL A 50 27.48 22.45 26.89
N ALA A 51 28.77 22.10 27.04
CA ALA A 51 29.49 21.36 26.01
C ALA A 51 28.98 19.92 25.90
N SER A 52 28.70 19.27 27.02
CA SER A 52 28.07 17.94 27.03
C SER A 52 26.67 17.98 26.44
N VAL A 53 25.85 18.98 26.78
CA VAL A 53 24.49 19.12 26.23
C VAL A 53 24.53 19.30 24.70
N MET A 54 25.40 20.19 24.20
CA MET A 54 25.57 20.42 22.76
C MET A 54 26.03 19.15 22.03
N SER A 55 26.93 18.36 22.65
CA SER A 55 27.35 17.08 22.09
C SER A 55 26.19 16.09 21.98
N ASN A 56 25.37 15.98 23.02
CA ASN A 56 24.22 15.06 23.02
C ASN A 56 23.18 15.49 21.97
N MET A 57 22.88 16.79 21.87
CA MET A 57 21.94 17.30 20.87
C MET A 57 22.44 17.05 19.43
N ALA A 58 23.75 17.14 19.20
CA ALA A 58 24.34 16.84 17.90
C ALA A 58 24.23 15.34 17.55
N GLU A 59 24.39 14.46 18.54
CA GLU A 59 24.20 13.01 18.40
C GLU A 59 22.72 12.68 18.11
N GLU A 60 21.79 13.15 18.94
CA GLU A 60 20.34 12.94 18.76
C GLU A 60 19.87 13.45 17.39
N ARG A 61 20.36 14.61 16.95
CA ARG A 61 20.03 15.13 15.62
C ARG A 61 20.51 14.23 14.48
N GLU A 62 21.69 13.63 14.62
CA GLU A 62 22.22 12.73 13.61
C GLU A 62 21.47 11.39 13.61
N GLU A 63 21.09 10.87 14.78
CA GLU A 63 20.20 9.71 14.90
C GLU A 63 18.86 9.94 14.20
N GLU A 64 18.24 11.10 14.40
CA GLU A 64 16.97 11.45 13.75
C GLU A 64 17.10 11.56 12.23
N LYS A 65 18.21 12.09 11.70
CA LYS A 65 18.44 12.11 10.25
C LYS A 65 18.63 10.73 9.67
N ASN A 66 19.37 9.86 10.37
CA ASN A 66 19.55 8.48 9.94
C ASN A 66 18.21 7.75 9.92
N MET A 67 17.36 7.99 10.93
CA MET A 67 15.99 7.47 10.96
C MET A 67 15.17 7.99 9.78
N LEU A 68 15.22 9.30 9.51
CA LEU A 68 14.50 9.92 8.40
C LEU A 68 14.91 9.33 7.04
N GLN A 69 16.20 9.02 6.85
CA GLN A 69 16.66 8.33 5.65
C GLN A 69 16.05 6.93 5.55
N LEU A 70 16.11 6.13 6.62
CA LEU A 70 15.57 4.77 6.64
C LEU A 70 14.06 4.74 6.39
N LEU A 71 13.30 5.63 7.04
CA LEU A 71 11.86 5.78 6.84
C LEU A 71 11.55 6.21 5.41
N GLY A 72 12.33 7.14 4.84
CA GLY A 72 12.16 7.57 3.45
C GLY A 72 12.41 6.44 2.44
N GLU A 73 13.43 5.62 2.66
CA GLU A 73 13.72 4.44 1.84
C GLU A 73 12.59 3.40 1.95
N ALA A 74 12.13 3.10 3.17
CA ALA A 74 11.01 2.19 3.40
C ALA A 74 9.71 2.67 2.75
N ARG A 75 9.36 3.95 2.92
CA ARG A 75 8.18 4.56 2.30
C ARG A 75 8.24 4.46 0.78
N THR A 76 9.38 4.80 0.17
CA THR A 76 9.57 4.73 -1.29
C THR A 76 9.36 3.30 -1.80
N CYS A 77 9.87 2.29 -1.08
CA CYS A 77 9.66 0.88 -1.42
C CYS A 77 8.17 0.51 -1.45
N HIS A 78 7.39 0.89 -0.42
CA HIS A 78 5.96 0.62 -0.39
C HIS A 78 5.18 1.43 -1.45
N GLU A 79 5.57 2.67 -1.73
CA GLU A 79 4.98 3.47 -2.82
C GLU A 79 5.18 2.78 -4.18
N GLU A 80 6.36 2.23 -4.46
CA GLU A 80 6.63 1.47 -5.68
C GLU A 80 5.79 0.18 -5.76
N GLN A 81 5.65 -0.53 -4.63
CA GLN A 81 4.80 -1.74 -4.54
C GLN A 81 3.33 -1.41 -4.79
N LEU A 82 2.81 -0.32 -4.21
CA LEU A 82 1.45 0.17 -4.47
C LEU A 82 1.21 0.45 -5.94
N GLN A 83 2.15 1.13 -6.61
CA GLN A 83 2.01 1.41 -8.05
C GLN A 83 1.99 0.12 -8.86
N TYR A 84 2.87 -0.83 -8.53
CA TYR A 84 2.90 -2.13 -9.18
C TYR A 84 1.58 -2.89 -9.00
N LEU A 85 1.08 -2.98 -7.77
CA LEU A 85 -0.19 -3.66 -7.47
C LEU A 85 -1.38 -2.97 -8.15
N LYS A 86 -1.44 -1.63 -8.20
CA LYS A 86 -2.49 -0.89 -8.91
C LYS A 86 -2.51 -1.24 -10.41
N ILE A 87 -1.35 -1.33 -11.05
CA ILE A 87 -1.23 -1.72 -12.46
C ILE A 87 -1.74 -3.16 -12.67
N GLN A 88 -1.28 -4.09 -11.83
CA GLN A 88 -1.67 -5.50 -11.91
C GLN A 88 -3.19 -5.68 -11.69
N LEU A 89 -3.79 -4.92 -10.77
CA LEU A 89 -5.23 -4.98 -10.48
C LEU A 89 -6.04 -4.51 -11.68
N GLY A 90 -5.62 -3.41 -12.31
CA GLY A 90 -6.25 -2.91 -13.54
C GLY A 90 -6.20 -3.93 -14.68
N SER A 91 -5.06 -4.59 -14.88
CA SER A 91 -4.91 -5.65 -15.89
C SER A 91 -5.85 -6.83 -15.62
N LEU A 92 -5.93 -7.29 -14.37
CA LEU A 92 -6.83 -8.40 -13.98
C LEU A 92 -8.31 -8.05 -14.19
N GLN A 93 -8.71 -6.81 -13.90
CA GLN A 93 -10.08 -6.33 -14.14
C GLN A 93 -10.42 -6.32 -15.64
N GLU A 94 -9.48 -5.91 -16.49
CA GLU A 94 -9.67 -5.95 -17.95
C GLU A 94 -9.82 -7.38 -18.47
N GLU A 95 -8.94 -8.30 -18.03
CA GLU A 95 -9.01 -9.71 -18.40
C GLU A 95 -10.33 -10.34 -17.95
N GLN A 96 -10.79 -10.04 -16.73
CA GLN A 96 -12.05 -10.52 -16.20
C GLN A 96 -13.23 -10.04 -17.06
N LEU A 97 -13.27 -8.76 -17.44
CA LEU A 97 -14.32 -8.21 -18.30
C LEU A 97 -14.32 -8.89 -19.68
N MET A 98 -13.13 -9.11 -20.25
CA MET A 98 -12.98 -9.81 -21.52
C MET A 98 -13.46 -11.26 -21.44
N LEU A 99 -13.14 -11.96 -20.34
CA LEU A 99 -13.61 -13.31 -20.09
C LEU A 99 -15.14 -13.36 -19.99
N GLN A 100 -15.76 -12.45 -19.22
CA GLN A 100 -17.21 -12.35 -19.10
C GLN A 100 -17.88 -12.13 -20.47
N LYS A 101 -17.33 -11.20 -21.27
CA LYS A 101 -17.83 -10.94 -22.63
C LYS A 101 -17.74 -12.18 -23.52
N LYS A 102 -16.63 -12.92 -23.47
CA LYS A 102 -16.46 -14.16 -24.24
C LYS A 102 -17.41 -15.27 -23.78
N SER A 103 -17.59 -15.45 -22.48
CA SER A 103 -18.55 -16.41 -21.92
C SER A 103 -19.98 -16.11 -22.37
N PHE A 104 -20.38 -14.83 -22.35
CA PHE A 104 -21.69 -14.42 -22.86
C PHE A 104 -21.85 -14.72 -24.36
N GLN A 105 -20.82 -14.44 -25.17
CA GLN A 105 -20.83 -14.75 -26.60
C GLN A 105 -21.00 -16.26 -26.85
N ILE A 106 -20.32 -17.11 -26.07
CA ILE A 106 -20.45 -18.57 -26.17
C ILE A 106 -21.86 -19.02 -25.78
N MET A 107 -22.41 -18.51 -24.68
CA MET A 107 -23.78 -18.79 -24.25
C MET A 107 -24.79 -18.44 -25.33
N CYS A 108 -24.70 -17.24 -25.91
CA CYS A 108 -25.58 -16.83 -27.00
C CYS A 108 -25.44 -17.72 -28.24
N ALA A 109 -24.23 -18.18 -28.56
CA ALA A 109 -24.02 -19.10 -29.67
C ALA A 109 -24.67 -20.47 -29.42
N PHE A 110 -24.60 -20.99 -28.20
CA PHE A 110 -25.26 -22.25 -27.82
C PHE A 110 -26.78 -22.15 -27.85
N GLU A 111 -27.33 -21.02 -27.39
CA GLU A 111 -28.77 -20.73 -27.48
C GLU A 111 -29.24 -20.68 -28.93
N CYS A 112 -28.58 -19.87 -29.77
CA CYS A 112 -28.93 -19.76 -31.20
C CYS A 112 -28.80 -21.09 -31.95
N ALA A 113 -27.88 -21.97 -31.53
CA ALA A 113 -27.70 -23.29 -32.10
C ALA A 113 -28.69 -24.34 -31.56
N GLY A 114 -29.58 -23.97 -30.63
CA GLY A 114 -30.56 -24.89 -30.00
C GLY A 114 -29.89 -25.97 -29.14
N ILE A 115 -28.65 -25.76 -28.71
CA ILE A 115 -27.87 -26.75 -27.96
C ILE A 115 -28.48 -26.92 -26.56
N PHE A 116 -28.94 -25.84 -25.92
CA PHE A 116 -29.58 -25.93 -24.60
C PHE A 116 -30.90 -26.72 -24.66
N ASP A 117 -31.74 -26.49 -25.67
CA ASP A 117 -32.96 -27.28 -25.90
C ASP A 117 -32.65 -28.77 -26.13
N TRP A 118 -31.61 -29.05 -26.91
CA TRP A 118 -31.18 -30.42 -27.15
C TRP A 118 -30.68 -31.10 -25.86
N MET A 119 -29.86 -30.40 -25.08
CA MET A 119 -29.36 -30.90 -23.78
C MET A 119 -30.50 -31.16 -22.78
N ALA A 120 -31.50 -30.28 -22.71
CA ALA A 120 -32.67 -30.45 -21.84
C ALA A 120 -33.46 -31.72 -22.18
N ARG A 121 -33.76 -31.93 -23.47
CA ARG A 121 -34.44 -33.15 -23.93
C ARG A 121 -33.62 -34.41 -23.62
N LEU A 122 -32.31 -34.35 -23.80
CA LEU A 122 -31.43 -35.51 -23.59
C LEU A 122 -31.34 -35.90 -22.10
N ALA A 123 -31.34 -34.90 -21.21
CA ALA A 123 -31.41 -35.11 -19.76
C ALA A 123 -32.74 -35.74 -19.32
N GLU A 124 -33.87 -35.36 -19.94
CA GLU A 124 -35.17 -36.01 -19.69
C GLU A 124 -35.14 -37.48 -20.12
N TYR A 125 -34.60 -37.78 -21.31
CA TYR A 125 -34.48 -39.14 -21.81
C TYR A 125 -33.55 -40.04 -20.98
N SER A 126 -32.45 -39.50 -20.43
CA SER A 126 -31.55 -40.27 -19.56
C SER A 126 -32.16 -40.54 -18.18
N THR A 127 -32.93 -39.59 -17.65
CA THR A 127 -33.62 -39.74 -16.35
C THR A 127 -34.72 -40.80 -16.42
N ILE A 128 -35.47 -40.85 -17.53
CA ILE A 128 -36.52 -41.88 -17.77
C ILE A 128 -35.93 -43.28 -17.91
N LYS A 129 -34.69 -43.43 -18.40
CA LYS A 129 -34.02 -44.74 -18.55
C LYS A 129 -33.44 -45.30 -17.25
N MET A 130 -33.37 -44.52 -16.18
CA MET A 130 -32.87 -44.97 -14.87
C MET A 130 -34.00 -45.34 -13.87
N LEU A 131 -35.26 -45.11 -14.23
CA LEU A 131 -36.46 -45.53 -13.49
C LEU A 131 -37.05 -46.80 -14.10
#